data_AF-A0A1G7B3B7-F1
#
_entry.id   AF-A0A1G7B3B7-F1
#
_cell.length_a   1.000
_cell.length_b   1.000
_cell.length_c   1.000
_cell.angle_alpha   90.00
_cell.angle_beta   90.00
_cell.angle_gamma   90.00
#
_symmetry.space_group_name_H-M   'P 1'
#
loop_
_entity.id
_entity.type
_entity.pdbx_description
1 polymer ?
#
loop_
_entity_poly.entity_id
_entity_poly.type
_entity_poly.pdbx_seq_one_letter_code
_entity_poly.pdbx_strand_id
1 'polypeptide(L)'
;MHWCKGSVRILINQHRDFQSTIIEHLDRYGPGRGRIGQEIVQNMIKLDFLVQIDFTPETPITAHVVWHYDLDQGLDDCVEIIRNKETIHSLKIRNNGPQ
;
A
#
# COMPACT_ATOMS: atom_id res chain seq x y z
N MET A 1 -22.58 1.00 9.13
CA MET A 1 -21.26 1.16 9.79
C MET A 1 -20.26 1.48 8.71
N HIS A 2 -19.57 2.62 8.78
CA HIS A 2 -18.58 3.00 7.78
C HIS A 2 -17.20 2.50 8.24
N TRP A 3 -16.50 1.71 7.42
CA TRP A 3 -15.19 1.16 7.78
C TRP A 3 -14.04 2.18 7.60
N CYS A 4 -14.28 3.20 6.78
CA CYS A 4 -13.37 4.32 6.53
C CYS A 4 -14.11 5.65 6.69
N LYS A 5 -13.45 6.66 7.25
CA LYS A 5 -13.96 8.04 7.33
C LYS A 5 -13.53 8.89 6.14
N GLY A 6 -12.44 8.48 5.46
CA GLY A 6 -11.91 9.14 4.27
C GLY A 6 -12.21 8.40 2.96
N SER A 7 -11.50 8.77 1.90
CA SER A 7 -11.51 8.08 0.61
C SER A 7 -10.64 6.83 0.62
N VAL A 8 -10.99 5.88 -0.24
CA VAL A 8 -10.10 4.79 -0.68
C VAL A 8 -9.64 5.14 -2.08
N ARG A 9 -8.34 5.06 -2.34
CA ARG A 9 -7.75 5.24 -3.66
C ARG A 9 -7.07 3.94 -4.07
N ILE A 10 -7.45 3.42 -5.23
CA ILE A 10 -6.83 2.24 -5.82
C ILE A 10 -6.10 2.70 -7.07
N LEU A 11 -4.82 2.35 -7.15
CA LEU A 11 -3.94 2.64 -8.27
C LEU A 11 -3.44 1.32 -8.83
N ILE A 12 -3.72 1.09 -10.11
CA ILE A 12 -3.33 -0.14 -10.81
C ILE A 12 -2.25 0.22 -11.81
N ASN A 13 -1.11 -0.46 -11.72
CA ASN A 13 0.02 -0.33 -12.64
C ASN A 13 0.52 1.10 -12.84
N GLN A 14 0.49 1.92 -11.79
CA GLN A 14 0.91 3.32 -11.86
C GLN A 14 2.38 3.49 -12.30
N HIS A 15 3.22 2.46 -12.13
CA HIS A 15 4.58 2.43 -12.67
C HIS A 15 4.64 2.69 -14.18
N ARG A 16 3.57 2.36 -14.92
CA ARG A 16 3.47 2.56 -16.38
C ARG A 16 3.27 4.02 -16.77
N ASP A 17 2.66 4.83 -15.90
CA ASP A 17 2.49 6.27 -16.13
C ASP A 17 3.85 6.99 -16.21
N PHE A 18 4.87 6.39 -15.58
CA PHE A 18 6.24 6.90 -15.55
C PHE A 18 7.20 6.12 -16.47
N GLN A 19 6.67 5.24 -17.33
CA GLN A 19 7.48 4.36 -18.19
C GLN A 19 8.56 3.59 -17.41
N SER A 20 8.24 3.18 -16.17
CA SER A 20 9.16 2.49 -15.27
C SER A 20 8.77 1.03 -15.07
N THR A 21 9.76 0.17 -14.79
CA THR A 21 9.51 -1.20 -14.34
C THR A 21 8.97 -1.22 -12.91
N ILE A 22 8.33 -2.33 -12.50
CA ILE A 22 7.89 -2.51 -11.10
C ILE A 22 9.04 -2.35 -10.11
N ILE A 23 10.22 -2.87 -10.43
CA ILE A 23 11.39 -2.78 -9.54
C ILE A 23 11.79 -1.33 -9.32
N GLU A 24 11.94 -0.56 -10.40
CA GLU A 24 12.29 0.86 -10.32
C GLU A 24 11.24 1.67 -9.56
N HIS A 25 9.96 1.36 -9.78
CA HIS A 25 8.87 2.02 -9.10
C HIS A 25 8.83 1.71 -7.60
N LEU A 26 9.00 0.44 -7.22
CA LEU A 26 9.06 0.02 -5.82
C LEU A 26 10.29 0.58 -5.09
N ASP A 27 11.44 0.64 -5.76
CA ASP A 27 12.67 1.20 -5.17
C ASP A 27 12.57 2.73 -4.98
N ARG A 28 11.78 3.42 -5.82
CA ARG A 28 11.60 4.88 -5.74
C ARG A 28 10.45 5.33 -4.82
N TYR A 29 9.30 4.65 -4.87
CA TYR A 29 8.06 5.07 -4.21
C TYR A 29 7.49 4.04 -3.23
N GLY A 30 7.95 2.79 -3.31
CA GLY A 30 7.48 1.73 -2.45
C GLY A 30 7.93 1.91 -0.99
N PRO A 31 7.30 1.18 -0.05
CA PRO A 31 7.61 1.24 1.38
C PRO A 31 8.97 0.61 1.75
N GLY A 32 9.82 0.28 0.77
CA GLY A 32 11.04 -0.51 0.89
C GLY A 32 10.78 -2.01 0.90
N ARG A 33 11.66 -2.80 0.26
CA ARG A 33 11.51 -4.25 0.06
C ARG A 33 11.38 -5.08 1.36
N GLY A 34 11.78 -4.52 2.51
CA GLY A 34 11.66 -5.19 3.81
C GLY A 34 10.27 -5.09 4.47
N ARG A 35 9.36 -4.29 3.91
CA ARG A 35 7.99 -4.10 4.45
C ARG A 35 6.91 -4.81 3.66
N ILE A 36 7.20 -5.17 2.42
CA ILE A 36 6.34 -6.00 1.58
C ILE A 36 6.93 -7.41 1.63
N GLY A 37 6.08 -8.43 1.82
CA GLY A 37 6.53 -9.82 1.77
C GLY A 37 7.27 -10.12 0.47
N GLN A 38 8.40 -10.85 0.55
CA GLN A 38 9.24 -11.16 -0.61
C GLN A 38 8.44 -11.85 -1.72
N GLU A 39 7.53 -12.75 -1.35
CA GLU A 39 6.64 -13.44 -2.28
C GLU A 39 5.74 -12.45 -3.05
N ILE A 40 5.14 -11.48 -2.36
CA ILE A 40 4.28 -10.46 -2.98
C ILE A 40 5.10 -9.63 -3.97
N VAL A 41 6.32 -9.22 -3.60
CA VAL A 41 7.22 -8.48 -4.51
C VAL A 41 7.58 -9.33 -5.74
N GLN A 42 7.93 -10.60 -5.54
CA GLN A 42 8.28 -11.51 -6.63
C GLN A 42 7.10 -11.71 -7.59
N ASN A 43 5.88 -11.88 -7.07
CA ASN A 43 4.69 -12.02 -7.89
C ASN A 43 4.33 -10.72 -8.62
N MET A 44 4.50 -9.55 -7.99
CA MET A 44 4.35 -8.26 -8.68
C MET A 44 5.29 -8.18 -9.90
N ILE A 45 6.58 -8.46 -9.70
CA ILE A 45 7.59 -8.43 -10.78
C ILE A 45 7.27 -9.47 -11.86
N LYS A 46 6.96 -10.71 -11.47
CA LYS A 46 6.69 -11.81 -12.40
C LYS A 46 5.48 -11.55 -13.29
N LEU A 47 4.42 -10.98 -12.72
CA LEU A 47 3.17 -10.70 -13.43
C LEU A 47 3.19 -9.34 -14.15
N ASP A 48 4.22 -8.53 -13.92
CA ASP A 48 4.23 -7.11 -14.29
C ASP A 48 2.92 -6.40 -13.87
N PHE A 49 2.46 -6.70 -12.66
CA PHE A 49 1.20 -6.22 -12.12
C PHE A 49 1.36 -5.71 -10.69
N LEU A 50 0.84 -4.51 -10.43
CA LEU A 50 0.94 -3.81 -9.17
C LEU A 50 -0.36 -3.11 -8.84
N VAL A 51 -0.85 -3.34 -7.63
CA VAL A 51 -1.98 -2.65 -7.03
C VAL A 51 -1.47 -1.91 -5.80
N GLN A 52 -1.71 -0.61 -5.76
CA GLN A 52 -1.51 0.22 -4.58
C GLN A 52 -2.89 0.67 -4.07
N ILE A 53 -3.17 0.44 -2.80
CA ILE A 53 -4.43 0.80 -2.15
C ILE A 53 -4.12 1.75 -1.00
N ASP A 54 -4.47 3.03 -1.17
CA ASP A 54 -4.39 4.05 -0.13
C ASP A 54 -5.75 4.17 0.56
N PHE A 55 -5.80 4.11 1.88
CA PHE A 55 -7.04 4.29 2.63
C PHE A 55 -6.80 4.96 3.99
N THR A 56 -7.86 5.57 4.53
CA THR A 56 -7.84 6.18 5.87
C THR A 56 -8.96 5.58 6.71
N PRO A 57 -8.65 4.72 7.70
CA PRO A 57 -9.63 4.15 8.60
C PRO A 57 -10.31 5.26 9.42
N GLU A 58 -11.46 4.95 10.02
CA GLU A 58 -12.23 5.93 10.80
C GLU A 58 -11.49 6.49 12.03
N THR A 59 -10.44 5.80 12.49
CA THR A 59 -9.59 6.23 13.61
C THR A 59 -8.62 7.35 13.20
N PRO A 60 -8.26 8.27 14.12
CA PRO A 60 -7.86 9.63 13.73
C PRO A 60 -6.43 9.79 13.17
N ILE A 61 -5.60 8.75 13.02
CA ILE A 61 -4.14 8.98 13.12
C ILE A 61 -3.27 8.44 11.98
N THR A 62 -3.72 7.60 11.03
CA THR A 62 -2.76 7.18 9.96
C THR A 62 -3.43 6.81 8.65
N ALA A 63 -2.90 7.33 7.54
CA ALA A 63 -3.18 6.82 6.20
C ALA A 63 -2.39 5.52 6.01
N HIS A 64 -3.05 4.50 5.50
CA HIS A 64 -2.46 3.20 5.21
C HIS A 64 -2.28 3.02 3.71
N VAL A 65 -1.23 2.31 3.34
CA VAL A 65 -0.96 1.93 1.95
C VAL A 65 -0.68 0.44 1.90
N VAL A 66 -1.44 -0.29 1.09
CA VAL A 66 -1.21 -1.71 0.78
C VAL A 66 -0.71 -1.82 -0.65
N TRP A 67 0.31 -2.66 -0.86
CA TRP A 67 0.89 -2.96 -2.16
C TRP A 67 0.76 -4.45 -2.41
N HIS A 68 0.08 -4.84 -3.49
CA HIS A 68 -0.20 -6.24 -3.80
C HIS A 68 -0.19 -6.51 -5.31
N TYR A 69 -0.02 -7.77 -5.72
CA TYR A 69 -0.14 -8.21 -7.12
C TYR A 69 -1.56 -8.73 -7.46
N ASP A 70 -2.46 -8.71 -6.48
CA ASP A 70 -3.83 -9.22 -6.54
C ASP A 70 -4.71 -8.21 -5.81
N LEU A 71 -5.72 -7.70 -6.50
CA LEU A 71 -6.59 -6.65 -5.97
C LEU A 71 -7.49 -7.18 -4.84
N ASP A 72 -8.07 -8.37 -5.03
CA ASP A 72 -9.01 -8.92 -4.07
C ASP A 72 -8.30 -9.25 -2.75
N GLN A 73 -7.12 -9.88 -2.85
CA GLN A 73 -6.30 -10.15 -1.68
C GLN A 73 -5.79 -8.86 -1.02
N GLY A 74 -5.41 -7.85 -1.80
CA GLY A 74 -5.01 -6.55 -1.26
C GLY A 74 -6.16 -5.83 -0.53
N LEU A 75 -7.40 -5.99 -0.98
CA LEU A 75 -8.58 -5.46 -0.30
C LEU A 75 -8.87 -6.22 1.01
N ASP A 76 -8.69 -7.54 1.01
CA ASP A 76 -8.79 -8.35 2.23
C ASP A 76 -7.77 -7.90 3.27
N ASP A 77 -6.52 -7.64 2.86
CA ASP A 77 -5.47 -7.09 3.74
C ASP A 77 -5.89 -5.72 4.31
N CYS A 78 -6.47 -4.84 3.49
CA CYS A 78 -7.02 -3.56 3.96
C CYS A 78 -8.09 -3.76 5.03
N VAL A 79 -9.03 -4.69 4.81
CA VAL A 79 -10.11 -5.00 5.76
C VAL A 79 -9.53 -5.58 7.05
N GLU A 80 -8.53 -6.45 6.97
CA GLU A 80 -7.83 -6.98 8.13
C GLU A 80 -7.17 -5.87 8.96
N ILE A 81 -6.45 -4.94 8.31
CA ILE A 81 -5.85 -3.78 8.97
C ILE A 81 -6.92 -2.94 9.70
N ILE A 82 -8.09 -2.74 9.09
CA ILE A 82 -9.19 -1.98 9.69
C ILE A 82 -9.82 -2.74 10.88
N ARG A 83 -9.90 -4.07 10.81
CA ARG A 83 -10.50 -4.92 11.86
C ARG A 83 -9.57 -5.07 13.07
N ASN A 84 -8.27 -5.23 12.84
CA ASN A 84 -7.26 -5.48 13.87
C ASN A 84 -6.81 -4.19 14.60
N LYS A 85 -7.74 -3.26 14.86
CA LYS A 85 -7.60 -1.86 15.33
C LYS A 85 -6.70 -1.59 16.57
N GLU A 86 -5.90 -2.53 17.08
CA GLU A 86 -5.04 -2.34 18.27
C GLU A 86 -3.59 -2.86 18.22
N THR A 87 -3.10 -3.60 17.21
CA THR A 87 -1.72 -4.17 17.38
C THR A 87 -0.91 -4.39 16.10
N ILE A 88 -0.71 -3.38 15.27
CA ILE A 88 0.54 -3.27 14.50
C ILE A 88 0.96 -1.82 14.58
N HIS A 89 2.13 -1.56 15.17
CA HIS A 89 2.71 -0.23 15.29
C HIS A 89 2.48 0.58 14.03
N SER A 90 1.62 1.58 14.14
CA SER A 90 1.46 2.66 13.18
C SER A 90 2.86 3.24 12.94
N LEU A 91 3.54 2.78 11.90
CA LEU A 91 4.80 3.36 11.48
C LEU A 91 4.45 4.64 10.75
N LYS A 92 4.34 5.71 11.55
CA LYS A 92 4.30 7.10 11.11
C LYS A 92 5.29 7.27 9.97
N ILE A 93 4.79 7.50 8.76
CA ILE A 93 5.60 8.15 7.74
C ILE A 93 5.77 9.59 8.25
N ARG A 94 6.92 9.88 8.86
CA ARG A 94 7.31 11.26 9.15
C ARG A 94 7.48 11.95 7.79
N ASN A 95 6.56 12.85 7.47
CA ASN A 95 6.78 13.86 6.45
C ASN A 95 7.95 14.74 6.91
N ASN A 96 9.17 14.38 6.52
CA ASN A 96 10.27 15.35 6.52
C ASN A 96 10.14 16.17 5.24
N GLY A 97 9.33 17.23 5.31
CA GLY A 97 9.42 18.31 4.32
C GLY A 97 10.80 18.99 4.44
N PRO A 98 11.38 19.46 3.33
CA PRO A 98 12.68 20.13 3.35
C PRO A 98 12.56 21.46 4.09
N GLN A 99 13.50 21.72 5.02
CA GLN A 99 13.88 23.08 5.45
C GLN A 99 14.99 23.59 4.54
#